data_AF-A0A8H4JVF3-F1
#
_entry.id   AF-A0A8H4JVF3-F1
#
_cell.length_a   1.000
_cell.length_b   1.000
_cell.length_c   1.000
_cell.angle_alpha   90.00
_cell.angle_beta   90.00
_cell.angle_gamma   90.00
#
_symmetry.space_group_name_H-M   'P 1'
#
loop_
_entity.id
_entity.type
_entity.pdbx_description
1 polymer ?
#
loop_
_entity_poly.entity_id
_entity_poly.type
_entity_poly.pdbx_seq_one_letter_code
_entity_poly.pdbx_strand_id
1 'polypeptide(L)'
;MFSLPMSTARAYQYLVRELSLLHVKASTSVPTTSWAFSSQQSPTSLRQAKQVEDMKFSSTPCCVSPYQLTASQPLSFGTEMALCKVCEETLVLRLDPEEDVNDEAGAAGPSTSDSSVPDDLELPCGCHFHWQCLLDQSSDVALSLKCPSCTAYLPVNEGGPSVTNTLLSTPPGTAIFTRYTNEGGIQENLDILPSITEEAYLESNPEARPARALHVMCAEGDVGGVVELLRDAGDSIEDLTAFVTYQDPLEDMKNGLHLAIENSQEESLWLLLWLCSTIPESSFPEYARSVAEATGVGRLSVDRERDIRGLRDNQGRTAADLAQQRQGQWGHILQTGLLSL
;
A
#
# COMPACT_ATOMS: atom_id res chain seq x y z
N MET A 1 -3.15 -23.19 2.20
CA MET A 1 -3.64 -22.34 1.09
C MET A 1 -4.30 -21.14 1.73
N PHE A 2 -3.49 -20.11 2.03
CA PHE A 2 -3.99 -18.80 2.41
C PHE A 2 -4.08 -18.01 1.11
N SER A 3 -5.29 -17.65 0.66
CA SER A 3 -5.45 -16.61 -0.35
C SER A 3 -4.98 -15.31 0.30
N LEU A 4 -3.87 -14.76 -0.20
CA LEU A 4 -3.54 -13.36 0.04
C LEU A 4 -4.64 -12.50 -0.60
N PRO A 5 -5.04 -11.37 0.01
CA PRO A 5 -6.10 -10.54 -0.52
C PRO A 5 -5.67 -9.95 -1.87
N MET A 6 -6.56 -10.04 -2.87
CA MET A 6 -6.47 -9.42 -4.21
C MET A 6 -6.18 -7.90 -4.22
N SER A 7 -6.06 -7.28 -3.05
CA SER A 7 -5.77 -5.86 -2.84
C SER A 7 -4.38 -5.45 -3.35
N THR A 8 -3.38 -6.33 -3.32
CA THR A 8 -2.02 -5.99 -3.79
C THR A 8 -1.90 -6.00 -5.32
N ALA A 9 -2.63 -6.88 -6.01
CA ALA A 9 -2.60 -6.99 -7.47
C ALA A 9 -3.18 -5.76 -8.20
N ARG A 10 -4.15 -5.05 -7.59
CA ARG A 10 -4.70 -3.79 -8.16
C ARG A 10 -3.82 -2.57 -7.84
N ALA A 11 -3.19 -2.51 -6.66
CA ALA A 11 -2.16 -1.50 -6.38
C ALA A 11 -1.03 -1.55 -7.42
N TYR A 12 -0.70 -2.76 -7.90
CA TYR A 12 0.27 -3.00 -8.97
C TYR A 12 -0.13 -2.40 -10.33
N GLN A 13 -1.36 -2.61 -10.79
CA GLN A 13 -1.82 -2.03 -12.07
C GLN A 13 -1.86 -0.50 -12.02
N TYR A 14 -2.11 0.09 -10.86
CA TYR A 14 -2.09 1.55 -10.66
C TYR A 14 -0.66 2.11 -10.55
N LEU A 15 0.25 1.45 -9.82
CA LEU A 15 1.67 1.85 -9.71
C LEU A 15 2.39 1.82 -11.07
N VAL A 16 2.15 0.80 -11.90
CA VAL A 16 2.72 0.72 -13.26
C VAL A 16 2.16 1.83 -14.16
N ARG A 17 0.87 2.18 -14.00
CA ARG A 17 0.22 3.27 -14.74
C ARG A 17 0.73 4.65 -14.30
N GLU A 18 1.01 4.87 -13.01
CA GLU A 18 1.55 6.14 -12.52
C GLU A 18 3.05 6.33 -12.75
N LEU A 19 3.86 5.26 -12.70
CA LEU A 19 5.27 5.33 -13.13
C LEU A 19 5.40 5.73 -14.61
N SER A 20 4.45 5.26 -15.44
CA SER A 20 4.34 5.67 -16.84
C SER A 20 3.93 7.15 -16.98
N LEU A 21 3.12 7.70 -16.08
CA LEU A 21 2.68 9.11 -16.09
C LEU A 21 3.73 10.07 -15.49
N LEU A 22 4.54 9.62 -14.54
CA LEU A 22 5.63 10.39 -13.94
C LEU A 22 6.78 10.63 -14.94
N HIS A 23 7.09 9.64 -15.80
CA HIS A 23 8.05 9.81 -16.91
C HIS A 23 7.62 10.87 -17.94
N VAL A 24 6.31 11.04 -18.18
CA VAL A 24 5.77 12.07 -19.08
C VAL A 24 5.88 13.47 -18.46
N LYS A 25 5.71 13.61 -17.14
CA LYS A 25 5.82 14.91 -16.45
C LYS A 25 7.28 15.35 -16.23
N ALA A 26 8.21 14.42 -15.95
CA ALA A 26 9.62 14.75 -15.74
C ALA A 26 10.33 15.29 -17.01
N SER A 27 9.82 14.99 -18.20
CA SER A 27 10.34 15.51 -19.47
C SER A 27 9.94 16.97 -19.78
N THR A 28 9.10 17.59 -18.94
CA THR A 28 8.58 18.95 -19.18
C THR A 28 8.63 19.84 -17.93
N SER A 29 9.82 20.13 -17.39
CA SER A 29 10.16 21.47 -16.87
C SER A 29 11.52 21.50 -16.15
N VAL A 30 12.46 22.26 -16.69
CA VAL A 30 13.56 22.86 -15.91
C VAL A 30 13.47 24.37 -16.15
N PRO A 31 13.47 25.17 -15.08
CA PRO A 31 14.62 26.03 -14.90
C PRO A 31 15.20 25.97 -13.49
N THR A 32 16.53 25.89 -13.52
CA THR A 32 17.51 26.06 -12.46
C THR A 32 17.29 27.31 -11.61
N THR A 33 17.23 27.16 -10.29
CA THR A 33 17.88 28.11 -9.38
C THR A 33 18.32 27.43 -8.09
N SER A 34 19.61 27.59 -7.81
CA SER A 34 20.33 27.39 -6.54
C SER A 34 19.53 27.95 -5.35
N TRP A 35 19.74 27.41 -4.14
CA TRP A 35 20.12 28.16 -2.93
C TRP A 35 20.54 27.20 -1.79
N ALA A 36 21.37 27.75 -0.91
CA ALA A 36 22.30 27.06 -0.05
C ALA A 36 21.74 26.68 1.33
N PHE A 37 22.40 25.66 1.88
CA PHE A 37 22.52 25.25 3.28
C PHE A 37 22.49 26.42 4.29
N SER A 38 21.64 26.33 5.32
CA SER A 38 22.02 26.81 6.65
C SER A 38 21.25 26.12 7.77
N SER A 39 22.00 25.89 8.83
CA SER A 39 21.69 25.06 9.99
C SER A 39 21.21 25.92 11.16
N GLN A 40 20.53 25.27 12.12
CA GLN A 40 20.60 25.48 13.57
C GLN A 40 19.32 25.96 14.32
N GLN A 41 19.06 25.18 15.38
CA GLN A 41 18.62 25.55 16.73
C GLN A 41 17.11 25.64 17.09
N SER A 42 16.65 24.57 17.76
CA SER A 42 15.84 24.60 19.00
C SER A 42 16.73 25.11 20.19
N PRO A 43 16.24 25.48 21.41
CA PRO A 43 15.10 24.87 22.12
C PRO A 43 14.28 25.75 23.12
N THR A 44 13.35 25.07 23.82
CA THR A 44 12.80 25.32 25.18
C THR A 44 11.71 26.38 25.41
N SER A 45 10.54 25.95 25.90
CA SER A 45 10.14 26.14 27.31
C SER A 45 8.73 25.62 27.62
N LEU A 46 8.63 24.89 28.73
CA LEU A 46 7.42 24.57 29.48
C LEU A 46 6.59 25.81 29.84
N ARG A 47 5.27 25.64 29.98
CA ARG A 47 4.47 26.17 31.11
C ARG A 47 3.14 25.43 31.25
N GLN A 48 2.94 24.85 32.44
CA GLN A 48 1.66 24.40 32.99
C GLN A 48 0.76 25.60 33.31
N ALA A 49 -0.55 25.44 33.15
CA ALA A 49 -1.55 26.09 34.01
C ALA A 49 -2.83 25.24 34.06
N LYS A 50 -3.50 25.30 35.21
CA LYS A 50 -4.48 24.40 35.79
C LYS A 50 -5.65 25.26 36.27
N GLN A 51 -6.89 24.92 35.90
CA GLN A 51 -8.18 25.31 36.51
C GLN A 51 -9.28 24.66 35.63
N VAL A 52 -10.12 23.71 36.06
CA VAL A 52 -11.08 23.58 37.18
C VAL A 52 -12.14 24.69 37.19
N GLU A 53 -13.36 24.33 36.76
CA GLU A 53 -14.69 24.58 37.36
C GLU A 53 -15.77 24.32 36.28
N ASP A 54 -16.51 23.23 36.35
CA ASP A 54 -17.82 23.09 37.02
C ASP A 54 -18.95 23.97 36.43
N MET A 55 -19.79 23.37 35.57
CA MET A 55 -21.17 23.83 35.36
C MET A 55 -22.13 22.68 35.00
N LYS A 56 -22.73 22.13 36.07
CA LYS A 56 -24.17 21.86 36.28
C LYS A 56 -25.01 21.28 35.13
N PHE A 57 -25.31 20.00 35.33
CA PHE A 57 -26.61 19.32 35.20
C PHE A 57 -27.85 20.23 35.06
N SER A 58 -28.64 20.00 34.00
CA SER A 58 -30.07 20.31 33.96
C SER A 58 -30.81 19.19 33.23
N SER A 59 -31.29 18.26 34.03
CA SER A 59 -32.26 17.22 33.70
C SER A 59 -33.68 17.73 33.88
N THR A 60 -34.56 17.60 32.90
CA THR A 60 -35.97 17.21 33.15
C THR A 60 -36.66 16.68 31.88
N PRO A 61 -37.59 15.72 32.01
CA PRO A 61 -38.08 14.84 30.96
C PRO A 61 -39.49 15.24 30.50
N CYS A 62 -39.97 14.73 29.37
CA CYS A 62 -41.41 14.58 29.12
C CYS A 62 -41.72 13.49 28.09
N CYS A 63 -42.35 12.43 28.60
CA CYS A 63 -43.57 11.78 28.12
C CYS A 63 -43.59 10.97 26.81
N VAL A 64 -43.93 9.70 27.03
CA VAL A 64 -44.31 8.63 26.12
C VAL A 64 -45.80 8.75 25.76
N SER A 65 -46.19 8.53 24.50
CA SER A 65 -47.36 7.69 24.19
C SER A 65 -47.55 7.37 22.69
N PRO A 66 -48.27 6.28 22.37
CA PRO A 66 -48.13 5.50 21.14
C PRO A 66 -49.34 5.60 20.19
N TYR A 67 -49.29 4.78 19.14
CA TYR A 67 -50.28 4.51 18.07
C TYR A 67 -50.20 5.41 16.83
N GLN A 68 -49.73 4.83 15.73
CA GLN A 68 -50.64 4.42 14.65
C GLN A 68 -49.97 3.42 13.69
N LEU A 69 -50.53 2.21 13.64
CA LEU A 69 -50.42 1.31 12.51
C LEU A 69 -51.19 1.91 11.34
N THR A 70 -50.54 2.11 10.19
CA THR A 70 -51.21 2.15 8.90
C THR A 70 -50.45 1.32 7.88
N ALA A 71 -51.23 0.69 7.04
CA ALA A 71 -50.92 -0.44 6.20
C ALA A 71 -50.01 -0.12 5.01
N SER A 72 -49.20 -1.12 4.66
CA SER A 72 -49.05 -1.67 3.31
C SER A 72 -48.94 -0.68 2.15
N GLN A 73 -47.71 -0.38 1.76
CA GLN A 73 -47.34 -0.19 0.35
C GLN A 73 -46.26 -1.21 0.00
N PRO A 74 -46.37 -1.96 -1.12
CA PRO A 74 -45.26 -2.75 -1.60
C PRO A 74 -44.20 -1.77 -2.09
N LEU A 75 -43.14 -1.60 -1.30
CA LEU A 75 -41.91 -0.99 -1.80
C LEU A 75 -41.40 -1.91 -2.90
N SER A 76 -41.57 -1.47 -4.14
CA SER A 76 -40.72 -1.86 -5.23
C SER A 76 -39.27 -1.69 -4.75
N PHE A 77 -38.60 -2.79 -4.44
CA PHE A 77 -37.13 -2.84 -4.43
C PHE A 77 -36.69 -2.62 -5.89
N GLY A 78 -36.78 -1.39 -6.35
CA GLY A 78 -35.88 -0.90 -7.37
C GLY A 78 -34.54 -0.80 -6.67
N THR A 79 -33.58 -1.61 -7.10
CA THR A 79 -32.17 -1.40 -6.79
C THR A 79 -31.84 0.00 -7.29
N GLU A 80 -31.92 1.00 -6.42
CA GLU A 80 -31.39 2.33 -6.71
C GLU A 80 -29.90 2.10 -6.92
N MET A 81 -29.46 2.16 -8.19
CA MET A 81 -28.05 2.00 -8.52
C MET A 81 -27.32 3.13 -7.82
N ALA A 82 -26.63 2.81 -6.72
CA ALA A 82 -25.86 3.80 -5.99
C ALA A 82 -24.85 4.44 -6.97
N LEU A 83 -24.71 5.76 -6.87
CA LEU A 83 -23.72 6.53 -7.62
C LEU A 83 -22.54 6.83 -6.69
N CYS A 84 -21.36 6.94 -7.27
CA CYS A 84 -20.18 7.40 -6.55
C CYS A 84 -20.43 8.80 -5.98
N LYS A 85 -20.13 9.00 -4.68
CA LYS A 85 -20.28 10.29 -4.01
C LYS A 85 -19.24 11.36 -4.40
N VAL A 86 -18.28 11.02 -5.26
CA VAL A 86 -17.23 11.95 -5.72
C VAL A 86 -17.46 12.35 -7.18
N CYS A 87 -17.56 11.38 -8.10
CA CYS A 87 -17.72 11.67 -9.54
C CYS A 87 -19.19 11.67 -10.02
N GLU A 88 -20.14 11.24 -9.17
CA GLU A 88 -21.56 11.10 -9.50
C GLU A 88 -21.87 10.10 -10.64
N GLU A 89 -20.90 9.25 -11.00
CA GLU A 89 -21.06 8.21 -12.01
C GLU A 89 -21.49 6.87 -11.40
N THR A 90 -21.96 5.96 -12.26
CA THR A 90 -22.28 4.59 -11.89
C THR A 90 -21.03 3.86 -11.41
N LEU A 91 -21.17 3.03 -10.37
CA LEU A 91 -20.10 2.29 -9.69
C LEU A 91 -19.63 1.06 -10.49
N VAL A 92 -19.23 1.30 -11.73
CA VAL A 92 -18.66 0.32 -12.64
C VAL A 92 -17.45 0.93 -13.34
N LEU A 93 -16.45 0.11 -13.62
CA LEU A 93 -15.33 0.43 -14.50
C LEU A 93 -15.67 -0.10 -15.89
N ARG A 94 -15.51 0.75 -16.91
CA ARG A 94 -15.64 0.34 -18.31
C ARG A 94 -14.32 -0.26 -18.77
N LEU A 95 -14.38 -1.45 -19.36
CA LEU A 95 -13.23 -2.08 -19.99
C LEU A 95 -13.21 -1.67 -21.47
N ASP A 96 -12.05 -1.27 -21.95
CA ASP A 96 -11.86 -1.02 -23.37
C ASP A 96 -11.97 -2.36 -24.13
N PRO A 97 -12.65 -2.41 -25.29
CA PRO A 97 -12.69 -3.61 -26.09
C PRO A 97 -11.27 -3.93 -26.55
N GLU A 98 -10.84 -5.18 -26.34
CA GLU A 98 -9.57 -5.67 -26.88
C GLU A 98 -9.57 -5.41 -28.39
N GLU A 99 -8.65 -4.58 -28.88
CA GLU A 99 -8.47 -4.36 -30.31
C GLU A 99 -8.02 -5.68 -30.93
N ASP A 100 -8.97 -6.43 -31.48
CA ASP A 100 -8.74 -7.64 -32.28
C ASP A 100 -7.83 -7.28 -33.46
N VAL A 101 -6.53 -7.51 -33.30
CA VAL A 101 -5.57 -7.56 -34.41
C VAL A 101 -5.86 -8.80 -35.24
N ASN A 102 -6.85 -8.70 -36.12
CA ASN A 102 -6.96 -9.59 -37.27
C ASN A 102 -7.53 -8.86 -38.49
N ASP A 103 -6.62 -8.42 -39.36
CA ASP A 103 -6.89 -8.10 -40.75
C ASP A 103 -7.37 -9.36 -41.50
N GLU A 104 -8.65 -9.43 -41.86
CA GLU A 104 -9.16 -9.74 -43.21
C GLU A 104 -10.60 -10.30 -43.18
N ALA A 105 -11.43 -9.67 -44.01
CA ALA A 105 -12.63 -10.22 -44.64
C ALA A 105 -13.84 -10.61 -43.76
N GLY A 106 -14.63 -9.58 -43.41
CA GLY A 106 -16.06 -9.55 -43.76
C GLY A 106 -17.03 -10.44 -42.98
N ALA A 107 -17.67 -9.86 -41.95
CA ALA A 107 -19.11 -10.01 -41.70
C ALA A 107 -19.56 -8.93 -40.70
N ALA A 108 -20.56 -8.13 -41.07
CA ALA A 108 -21.22 -7.20 -40.17
C ALA A 108 -22.01 -7.99 -39.10
N GLY A 109 -21.51 -8.01 -37.87
CA GLY A 109 -22.23 -8.37 -36.64
C GLY A 109 -22.27 -7.15 -35.70
N PRO A 110 -23.36 -6.93 -34.94
CA PRO A 110 -23.47 -5.73 -34.12
C PRO A 110 -22.60 -5.84 -32.86
N SER A 111 -21.84 -4.76 -32.65
CA SER A 111 -21.42 -4.16 -31.37
C SER A 111 -20.56 -4.99 -30.43
N THR A 112 -19.26 -4.65 -30.43
CA THR A 112 -18.45 -4.34 -29.24
C THR A 112 -19.23 -4.48 -27.93
N SER A 113 -19.03 -5.58 -27.21
CA SER A 113 -19.48 -5.67 -25.83
C SER A 113 -18.66 -4.70 -25.00
N ASP A 114 -19.24 -3.53 -24.68
CA ASP A 114 -18.76 -2.68 -23.59
C ASP A 114 -18.85 -3.51 -22.30
N SER A 115 -17.82 -4.29 -22.00
CA SER A 115 -17.74 -5.05 -20.77
C SER A 115 -17.47 -4.06 -19.64
N SER A 116 -18.35 -4.03 -18.66
CA SER A 116 -18.16 -3.23 -17.45
C SER A 116 -18.07 -4.14 -16.25
N VAL A 117 -17.14 -3.86 -15.35
CA VAL A 117 -16.99 -4.60 -14.09
C VAL A 117 -17.42 -3.72 -12.91
N PRO A 118 -17.98 -4.29 -11.84
CA PRO A 118 -18.31 -3.52 -10.64
C PRO A 118 -17.08 -2.86 -10.03
N ASP A 119 -17.27 -1.66 -9.47
CA ASP A 119 -16.31 -0.97 -8.62
C ASP A 119 -17.08 -0.15 -7.58
N ASP A 120 -17.68 -0.87 -6.64
CA ASP A 120 -18.53 -0.31 -5.59
C ASP A 120 -17.91 -0.57 -4.22
N LEU A 121 -17.35 0.49 -3.62
CA LEU A 121 -16.87 0.50 -2.26
C LEU A 121 -17.89 1.18 -1.33
N GLU A 122 -18.57 0.38 -0.50
CA GLU A 122 -19.51 0.85 0.51
C GLU A 122 -18.82 1.03 1.86
N LEU A 123 -18.83 2.28 2.35
CA LEU A 123 -18.36 2.62 3.70
C LEU A 123 -19.41 2.25 4.77
N PRO A 124 -19.02 2.11 6.07
CA PRO A 124 -19.94 1.83 7.18
C PRO A 124 -21.15 2.77 7.31
N CYS A 125 -21.01 4.00 6.80
CA CYS A 125 -22.08 4.99 6.80
C CYS A 125 -23.08 4.83 5.64
N GLY A 126 -22.90 3.82 4.77
CA GLY A 126 -23.72 3.56 3.58
C GLY A 126 -23.41 4.46 2.39
N CYS A 127 -22.32 5.22 2.41
CA CYS A 127 -21.86 5.98 1.26
C CYS A 127 -21.04 5.10 0.32
N HIS A 128 -21.25 5.26 -0.98
CA HIS A 128 -20.62 4.48 -2.03
C HIS A 128 -19.62 5.30 -2.86
N PHE A 129 -18.51 4.67 -3.22
CA PHE A 129 -17.42 5.30 -3.97
C PHE A 129 -16.83 4.29 -4.97
N HIS A 130 -16.30 4.76 -6.10
CA HIS A 130 -15.26 4.02 -6.81
C HIS A 130 -14.03 3.91 -5.91
N TRP A 131 -13.30 2.80 -6.03
CA TRP A 131 -12.10 2.58 -5.22
C TRP A 131 -11.11 3.74 -5.36
N GLN A 132 -10.80 4.13 -6.60
CA GLN A 132 -9.86 5.21 -6.89
C GLN A 132 -10.37 6.57 -6.38
N CYS A 133 -11.67 6.87 -6.56
CA CYS A 133 -12.23 8.14 -6.09
C CYS A 133 -12.14 8.32 -4.57
N LEU A 134 -12.22 7.24 -3.79
CA LEU A 134 -11.98 7.34 -2.35
C LEU A 134 -10.48 7.49 -2.05
N LEU A 135 -9.61 6.75 -2.75
CA LEU A 135 -8.15 6.85 -2.57
C LEU A 135 -7.61 8.25 -2.89
N ASP A 136 -8.20 8.95 -3.87
CA ASP A 136 -7.87 10.34 -4.18
C ASP A 136 -8.21 11.31 -3.02
N GLN A 137 -8.95 10.86 -2.00
CA GLN A 137 -9.27 11.62 -0.79
C GLN A 137 -8.48 11.14 0.44
N SER A 138 -7.46 10.30 0.25
CA SER A 138 -6.78 9.59 1.34
C SER A 138 -6.17 10.51 2.38
N SER A 139 -5.55 11.64 1.99
CA SER A 139 -4.97 12.60 2.95
C SER A 139 -6.01 13.14 3.93
N ASP A 140 -7.20 13.52 3.45
CA ASP A 140 -8.28 14.03 4.32
C ASP A 140 -8.90 12.93 5.18
N VAL A 141 -9.09 11.73 4.61
CA VAL A 141 -9.67 10.60 5.33
C VAL A 141 -8.71 10.07 6.40
N ALA A 142 -7.41 9.98 6.12
CA ALA A 142 -6.38 9.54 7.06
C ALA A 142 -6.28 10.47 8.28
N LEU A 143 -6.40 11.78 8.06
CA LEU A 143 -6.33 12.78 9.13
C LEU A 143 -7.61 12.89 9.97
N SER A 144 -8.77 12.81 9.31
CA SER A 144 -10.07 13.05 9.97
C SER A 144 -10.76 11.77 10.45
N LEU A 145 -10.42 10.63 9.86
CA LEU A 145 -11.10 9.35 10.01
C LEU A 145 -12.61 9.43 9.74
N LYS A 146 -12.99 10.31 8.81
CA LYS A 146 -14.38 10.59 8.45
C LYS A 146 -14.65 10.34 6.97
N CYS A 147 -15.89 10.00 6.67
CA CYS A 147 -16.39 9.92 5.30
C CYS A 147 -16.27 11.29 4.61
N PRO A 148 -15.66 11.40 3.43
CA PRO A 148 -15.53 12.68 2.73
C PRO A 148 -16.89 13.22 2.23
N SER A 149 -17.89 12.36 2.08
CA SER A 149 -19.24 12.77 1.63
C SER A 149 -20.14 13.22 2.78
N CYS A 150 -20.27 12.43 3.84
CA CYS A 150 -21.26 12.67 4.90
C CYS A 150 -20.64 13.04 6.25
N THR A 151 -19.30 13.08 6.37
CA THR A 151 -18.53 13.39 7.59
C THR A 151 -18.72 12.44 8.77
N ALA A 152 -19.42 11.31 8.56
CA ALA A 152 -19.56 10.26 9.57
C ALA A 152 -18.18 9.70 9.94
N TYR A 153 -17.94 9.50 11.23
CA TYR A 153 -16.74 8.82 11.72
C TYR A 153 -16.76 7.35 11.26
N LEU A 154 -15.68 6.92 10.60
CA LEU A 154 -15.59 5.62 9.93
C LEU A 154 -15.07 4.48 10.82
N PRO A 155 -14.07 4.70 11.69
CA PRO A 155 -13.45 3.58 12.38
C PRO A 155 -14.35 2.88 13.38
N VAL A 156 -14.11 1.58 13.51
CA VAL A 156 -14.64 0.75 14.59
C VAL A 156 -13.48 0.30 15.46
N ASN A 157 -13.58 0.47 16.79
CA ASN A 157 -12.58 -0.01 17.74
C ASN A 157 -12.77 -1.51 18.04
N GLU A 158 -12.78 -2.34 17.00
CA GLU A 158 -12.86 -3.81 17.11
C GLU A 158 -11.70 -4.50 16.40
N GLY A 159 -10.70 -3.75 15.91
CA GLY A 159 -9.49 -4.34 15.35
C GLY A 159 -8.69 -5.08 16.42
N GLY A 160 -8.22 -6.29 16.07
CA GLY A 160 -7.10 -6.93 16.78
C GLY A 160 -5.84 -6.04 16.75
N PRO A 161 -4.68 -6.49 17.24
CA PRO A 161 -3.48 -5.65 17.33
C PRO A 161 -3.07 -5.15 15.94
N SER A 162 -3.57 -3.97 15.57
CA SER A 162 -3.21 -3.29 14.34
C SER A 162 -1.96 -2.49 14.66
N VAL A 163 -0.88 -2.81 13.95
CA VAL A 163 0.38 -2.05 13.93
C VAL A 163 0.06 -0.67 13.40
N THR A 164 -0.31 0.22 14.31
CA THR A 164 -0.56 1.62 13.98
C THR A 164 0.79 2.32 13.91
N ASN A 165 1.12 2.57 12.65
CA ASN A 165 2.17 3.42 12.12
C ASN A 165 2.48 4.65 13.01
N THR A 166 3.77 4.92 13.21
CA THR A 166 4.26 6.07 13.99
C THR A 166 3.97 7.44 13.34
N LEU A 167 3.59 7.47 12.05
CA LEU A 167 3.39 8.68 11.27
C LEU A 167 1.99 9.30 11.37
N LEU A 168 0.96 8.48 11.59
CA LEU A 168 -0.41 8.93 11.78
C LEU A 168 -0.88 8.42 13.14
N SER A 169 -1.27 9.33 14.05
CA SER A 169 -1.70 8.99 15.41
C SER A 169 -3.06 8.30 15.41
N THR A 170 -3.15 7.10 14.86
CA THR A 170 -4.31 6.22 14.98
C THR A 170 -4.13 5.33 16.21
N PRO A 171 -5.15 5.21 17.08
CA PRO A 171 -5.09 4.28 18.20
C PRO A 171 -4.84 2.83 17.72
N PRO A 172 -4.04 2.02 18.44
CA PRO A 172 -3.84 0.62 18.08
C PRO A 172 -5.19 -0.13 18.06
N GLY A 173 -5.42 -0.90 16.99
CA GLY A 173 -6.69 -1.60 16.75
C GLY A 173 -7.76 -0.76 16.03
N THR A 174 -7.42 0.41 15.51
CA THR A 174 -8.29 1.18 14.60
C THR A 174 -8.35 0.46 13.24
N ALA A 175 -9.56 0.26 12.71
CA ALA A 175 -9.81 -0.31 11.38
C ALA A 175 -11.01 0.39 10.73
N ILE A 176 -11.02 0.46 9.40
CA ILE A 176 -12.18 0.94 8.62
C ILE A 176 -12.67 -0.22 7.75
N PHE A 177 -13.64 -0.97 8.26
CA PHE A 177 -14.22 -2.10 7.54
C PHE A 177 -15.25 -1.66 6.52
N THR A 178 -15.13 -2.14 5.29
CA THR A 178 -16.01 -1.80 4.16
C THR A 178 -16.51 -3.05 3.47
N ARG A 179 -17.51 -2.88 2.60
CA ARG A 179 -17.90 -3.90 1.63
C ARG A 179 -17.44 -3.44 0.25
N TYR A 180 -16.63 -4.24 -0.42
CA TYR A 180 -16.15 -3.94 -1.76
C TYR A 180 -16.70 -4.95 -2.77
N THR A 181 -17.38 -4.48 -3.82
CA THR A 181 -17.85 -5.31 -4.92
C THR A 181 -17.01 -5.02 -6.16
N ASN A 182 -16.32 -6.04 -6.64
CA ASN A 182 -15.47 -5.96 -7.83
C ASN A 182 -15.68 -7.19 -8.74
N GLU A 183 -14.82 -7.33 -9.77
CA GLU A 183 -14.83 -8.47 -10.69
C GLU A 183 -14.71 -9.84 -9.99
N GLY A 184 -13.95 -9.91 -8.89
CA GLY A 184 -13.77 -11.10 -8.08
C GLY A 184 -14.95 -11.42 -7.15
N GLY A 185 -16.00 -10.58 -7.16
CA GLY A 185 -17.19 -10.73 -6.33
C GLY A 185 -17.24 -9.71 -5.18
N ILE A 186 -17.95 -10.09 -4.11
CA ILE A 186 -18.15 -9.24 -2.93
C ILE A 186 -17.15 -9.63 -1.86
N GLN A 187 -16.36 -8.65 -1.41
CA GLN A 187 -15.47 -8.76 -0.27
C GLN A 187 -16.08 -7.99 0.92
N GLU A 188 -16.56 -8.73 1.90
CA GLU A 188 -17.08 -8.18 3.16
C GLU A 188 -15.96 -7.90 4.16
N ASN A 189 -16.17 -6.91 5.04
CA ASN A 189 -15.25 -6.53 6.12
C ASN A 189 -13.80 -6.27 5.64
N LEU A 190 -13.64 -5.65 4.46
CA LEU A 190 -12.34 -5.21 3.98
C LEU A 190 -11.87 -4.01 4.80
N ASP A 191 -10.77 -4.16 5.54
CA ASP A 191 -10.12 -3.03 6.20
C ASP A 191 -9.37 -2.19 5.17
N ILE A 192 -9.87 -0.97 4.92
CA ILE A 192 -9.27 -0.04 3.95
C ILE A 192 -8.33 0.97 4.59
N LEU A 193 -8.26 1.03 5.94
CA LEU A 193 -7.41 2.00 6.61
C LEU A 193 -5.93 1.85 6.22
N PRO A 194 -5.36 0.65 6.03
CA PRO A 194 -4.00 0.49 5.52
C PRO A 194 -3.81 1.15 4.15
N SER A 195 -4.71 0.91 3.19
CA SER A 195 -4.64 1.51 1.85
C SER A 195 -4.78 3.04 1.87
N ILE A 196 -5.69 3.58 2.69
CA ILE A 196 -5.85 5.03 2.88
C ILE A 196 -4.59 5.65 3.51
N THR A 197 -4.02 5.00 4.51
CA THR A 197 -2.79 5.46 5.19
C THR A 197 -1.61 5.47 4.22
N GLU A 198 -1.51 4.43 3.40
CA GLU A 198 -0.51 4.28 2.35
C GLU A 198 -0.60 5.39 1.30
N GLU A 199 -1.77 5.60 0.70
CA GLU A 199 -1.94 6.62 -0.34
C GLU A 199 -1.68 8.03 0.20
N ALA A 200 -2.14 8.33 1.42
CA ALA A 200 -1.85 9.61 2.08
C ALA A 200 -0.33 9.82 2.31
N TYR A 201 0.40 8.76 2.66
CA TYR A 201 1.85 8.82 2.80
C TYR A 201 2.55 9.03 1.45
N LEU A 202 2.14 8.27 0.42
CA LEU A 202 2.72 8.34 -0.91
C LEU A 202 2.41 9.65 -1.65
N GLU A 203 1.32 10.33 -1.31
CA GLU A 203 1.02 11.67 -1.82
C GLU A 203 2.03 12.71 -1.29
N SER A 204 2.46 12.56 -0.05
CA SER A 204 3.46 13.44 0.57
C SER A 204 4.92 13.00 0.36
N ASN A 205 5.15 11.75 -0.05
CA ASN A 205 6.48 11.15 -0.31
C ASN A 205 6.47 10.37 -1.64
N PRO A 206 6.31 11.04 -2.79
CA PRO A 206 6.19 10.38 -4.09
C PRO A 206 7.40 9.52 -4.45
N GLU A 207 8.60 9.88 -3.97
CA GLU A 207 9.84 9.12 -4.16
C GLU A 207 9.83 7.74 -3.49
N ALA A 208 8.97 7.54 -2.47
CA ALA A 208 8.84 6.25 -1.79
C ALA A 208 8.04 5.22 -2.61
N ARG A 209 7.27 5.67 -3.62
CA ARG A 209 6.38 4.80 -4.42
C ARG A 209 7.09 3.61 -5.05
N PRO A 210 8.17 3.79 -5.83
CA PRO A 210 8.84 2.64 -6.42
C PRO A 210 9.51 1.76 -5.35
N ALA A 211 10.03 2.33 -4.24
CA ALA A 211 10.67 1.51 -3.20
C ALA A 211 9.64 0.59 -2.50
N ARG A 212 8.43 1.10 -2.32
CA ARG A 212 7.30 0.32 -1.80
C ARG A 212 6.79 -0.71 -2.82
N ALA A 213 6.78 -0.39 -4.10
CA ALA A 213 6.50 -1.39 -5.14
C ALA A 213 7.50 -2.55 -5.10
N LEU A 214 8.80 -2.25 -4.94
CA LEU A 214 9.84 -3.28 -4.74
C LEU A 214 9.56 -4.15 -3.52
N HIS A 215 9.12 -3.55 -2.40
CA HIS A 215 8.76 -4.29 -1.19
C HIS A 215 7.60 -5.28 -1.42
N VAL A 216 6.55 -4.87 -2.12
CA VAL A 216 5.44 -5.76 -2.48
C VAL A 216 5.92 -6.88 -3.40
N MET A 217 6.70 -6.56 -4.44
CA MET A 217 7.32 -7.56 -5.33
C MET A 217 8.15 -8.59 -4.54
N CYS A 218 8.94 -8.14 -3.58
CA CYS A 218 9.75 -9.01 -2.72
C CYS A 218 8.90 -9.90 -1.80
N ALA A 219 7.75 -9.39 -1.32
CA ALA A 219 6.81 -10.15 -0.49
C ALA A 219 6.04 -11.20 -1.32
N GLU A 220 5.76 -10.91 -2.58
CA GLU A 220 5.05 -11.82 -3.50
C GLU A 220 5.98 -12.82 -4.19
N GLY A 221 7.29 -12.55 -4.21
CA GLY A 221 8.29 -13.39 -4.90
C GLY A 221 8.47 -13.03 -6.37
N ASP A 222 7.96 -11.87 -6.80
CA ASP A 222 8.01 -11.39 -8.19
C ASP A 222 9.38 -10.80 -8.54
N VAL A 223 10.38 -11.68 -8.68
CA VAL A 223 11.76 -11.32 -9.05
C VAL A 223 11.81 -10.63 -10.42
N GLY A 224 10.93 -11.02 -11.35
CA GLY A 224 10.84 -10.40 -12.68
C GLY A 224 10.44 -8.93 -12.58
N GLY A 225 9.38 -8.64 -11.82
CA GLY A 225 8.93 -7.29 -11.52
C GLY A 225 9.99 -6.46 -10.80
N VAL A 226 10.72 -7.02 -9.82
CA VAL A 226 11.83 -6.30 -9.16
C VAL A 226 12.88 -5.88 -10.18
N VAL A 227 13.25 -6.77 -11.10
CA VAL A 227 14.28 -6.50 -12.11
C VAL A 227 13.83 -5.41 -13.09
N GLU A 228 12.59 -5.47 -13.57
CA GLU A 228 12.03 -4.42 -14.44
C GLU A 228 11.97 -3.08 -13.71
N LEU A 229 11.47 -3.07 -12.49
CA LEU A 229 11.39 -1.86 -11.67
C LEU A 229 12.76 -1.24 -11.41
N LEU A 230 13.79 -2.05 -11.11
CA LEU A 230 15.16 -1.55 -10.91
C LEU A 230 15.76 -0.96 -12.19
N ARG A 231 15.39 -1.46 -13.37
CA ARG A 231 15.85 -0.89 -14.64
C ARG A 231 15.21 0.46 -14.92
N ASP A 232 13.97 0.67 -14.48
CA ASP A 232 13.21 1.89 -14.73
C ASP A 232 13.39 2.96 -13.63
N ALA A 233 13.73 2.57 -12.40
CA ALA A 233 13.70 3.45 -11.23
C ALA A 233 15.01 4.21 -10.94
N GLY A 234 16.15 3.85 -11.54
CA GLY A 234 17.44 4.44 -11.17
C GLY A 234 18.42 4.61 -12.32
N ASP A 235 18.93 5.84 -12.45
CA ASP A 235 19.97 6.19 -13.42
C ASP A 235 21.40 6.03 -12.84
N SER A 236 21.52 5.88 -11.52
CA SER A 236 22.80 5.74 -10.82
C SER A 236 22.82 4.61 -9.78
N ILE A 237 24.01 4.09 -9.47
CA ILE A 237 24.21 3.04 -8.46
C ILE A 237 23.82 3.54 -7.05
N GLU A 238 24.03 4.82 -6.76
CA GLU A 238 23.69 5.41 -5.47
C GLU A 238 22.18 5.46 -5.26
N ASP A 239 21.43 5.84 -6.29
CA ASP A 239 19.97 5.85 -6.27
C ASP A 239 19.41 4.43 -6.10
N LEU A 240 19.93 3.47 -6.87
CA LEU A 240 19.55 2.05 -6.75
C LEU A 240 19.89 1.47 -5.37
N THR A 241 20.99 1.91 -4.76
CA THR A 241 21.36 1.47 -3.40
C THR A 241 20.39 2.02 -2.38
N ALA A 242 20.09 3.32 -2.40
CA ALA A 242 19.12 3.94 -1.49
C ALA A 242 17.73 3.30 -1.66
N PHE A 243 17.39 2.94 -2.88
CA PHE A 243 16.15 2.26 -3.25
C PHE A 243 16.04 0.86 -2.66
N VAL A 244 17.03 -0.01 -2.89
CA VAL A 244 17.03 -1.40 -2.39
C VAL A 244 17.19 -1.47 -0.86
N THR A 245 17.82 -0.47 -0.25
CA THR A 245 18.00 -0.36 1.20
C THR A 245 16.90 0.43 1.91
N TYR A 246 15.89 0.89 1.17
CA TYR A 246 14.76 1.62 1.74
C TYR A 246 14.11 0.85 2.89
N GLN A 247 13.81 1.57 3.97
CA GLN A 247 13.11 1.03 5.14
C GLN A 247 11.76 1.70 5.23
N ASP A 248 10.69 0.92 5.09
CA ASP A 248 9.35 1.45 4.96
C ASP A 248 8.75 1.82 6.33
N PRO A 249 8.49 3.12 6.61
CA PRO A 249 7.88 3.53 7.88
C PRO A 249 6.47 2.96 8.09
N LEU A 250 5.77 2.62 7.00
CA LEU A 250 4.43 2.02 7.08
C LEU A 250 4.48 0.56 7.51
N GLU A 251 5.62 -0.11 7.30
CA GLU A 251 5.85 -1.53 7.57
C GLU A 251 6.90 -1.73 8.67
N ASP A 252 6.81 -0.97 9.77
CA ASP A 252 7.70 -1.11 10.95
C ASP A 252 9.20 -0.95 10.60
N MET A 253 9.54 -0.09 9.64
CA MET A 253 10.91 0.10 9.11
C MET A 253 11.53 -1.17 8.50
N LYS A 254 10.71 -2.12 8.05
CA LYS A 254 11.19 -3.29 7.29
C LYS A 254 11.72 -2.85 5.92
N ASN A 255 12.70 -3.59 5.45
CA ASN A 255 13.16 -3.54 4.05
C ASN A 255 12.70 -4.79 3.29
N GLY A 256 12.93 -4.83 1.98
CA GLY A 256 12.59 -5.97 1.12
C GLY A 256 13.11 -7.33 1.63
N LEU A 257 14.27 -7.38 2.31
CA LEU A 257 14.84 -8.63 2.82
C LEU A 257 14.05 -9.16 4.04
N HIS A 258 13.55 -8.27 4.90
CA HIS A 258 12.66 -8.66 5.99
C HIS A 258 11.35 -9.25 5.42
N LEU A 259 10.79 -8.61 4.39
CA LEU A 259 9.53 -9.02 3.77
C LEU A 259 9.65 -10.35 3.03
N ALA A 260 10.76 -10.57 2.31
CA ALA A 260 11.04 -11.86 1.66
C ALA A 260 11.08 -13.02 2.69
N ILE A 261 11.68 -12.78 3.86
CA ILE A 261 11.77 -13.77 4.94
C ILE A 261 10.40 -14.06 5.58
N GLU A 262 9.62 -13.01 5.85
CA GLU A 262 8.29 -13.15 6.45
C GLU A 262 7.29 -13.87 5.54
N ASN A 263 7.41 -13.65 4.23
CA ASN A 263 6.54 -14.20 3.20
C ASN A 263 7.12 -15.43 2.50
N SER A 264 8.16 -16.04 3.06
CA SER A 264 8.63 -17.34 2.57
C SER A 264 9.20 -17.31 1.14
N GLN A 265 9.67 -16.14 0.66
CA GLN A 265 10.15 -15.92 -0.71
C GLN A 265 11.67 -16.05 -0.82
N GLU A 266 12.15 -17.24 -1.16
CA GLU A 266 13.58 -17.54 -1.21
C GLU A 266 14.27 -16.84 -2.39
N GLU A 267 13.63 -16.80 -3.55
CA GLU A 267 14.18 -16.19 -4.77
C GLU A 267 14.40 -14.68 -4.60
N SER A 268 13.45 -13.99 -3.94
CA SER A 268 13.59 -12.57 -3.59
C SER A 268 14.73 -12.35 -2.59
N LEU A 269 14.88 -13.24 -1.59
CA LEU A 269 16.01 -13.20 -0.67
C LEU A 269 17.34 -13.30 -1.41
N TRP A 270 17.47 -14.24 -2.35
CA TRP A 270 18.73 -14.41 -3.11
C TRP A 270 19.03 -13.21 -4.00
N LEU A 271 18.02 -12.67 -4.68
CA LEU A 271 18.18 -11.46 -5.47
C LEU A 271 18.66 -10.29 -4.59
N LEU A 272 17.99 -10.02 -3.47
CA LEU A 272 18.35 -8.90 -2.60
C LEU A 272 19.74 -9.03 -1.99
N LEU A 273 20.14 -10.24 -1.58
CA LEU A 273 21.50 -10.52 -1.12
C LEU A 273 22.52 -10.34 -2.25
N TRP A 274 22.19 -10.76 -3.47
CA TRP A 274 23.07 -10.53 -4.62
C TRP A 274 23.26 -9.04 -4.90
N LEU A 275 22.17 -8.29 -4.91
CA LEU A 275 22.17 -6.86 -5.22
C LEU A 275 22.94 -6.05 -4.19
N CYS A 276 22.67 -6.24 -2.90
CA CYS A 276 22.99 -5.23 -1.88
C CYS A 276 23.66 -5.81 -0.63
N SER A 277 24.50 -6.85 -0.78
CA SER A 277 25.31 -7.37 0.32
C SER A 277 26.82 -7.36 0.01
N THR A 278 27.62 -7.34 1.08
CA THR A 278 29.08 -7.48 1.06
C THR A 278 29.56 -8.93 0.95
N ILE A 279 28.64 -9.89 0.70
CA ILE A 279 28.98 -11.31 0.56
C ILE A 279 29.82 -11.52 -0.71
N PRO A 280 30.94 -12.27 -0.65
CA PRO A 280 31.70 -12.63 -1.85
C PRO A 280 30.87 -13.46 -2.85
N GLU A 281 31.04 -13.22 -4.14
CA GLU A 281 30.32 -13.95 -5.21
C GLU A 281 30.46 -15.48 -5.10
N SER A 282 31.65 -15.96 -4.70
CA SER A 282 31.92 -17.39 -4.52
C SER A 282 31.10 -18.06 -3.41
N SER A 283 30.51 -17.27 -2.51
CA SER A 283 29.68 -17.77 -1.41
C SER A 283 28.22 -17.95 -1.83
N PHE A 284 27.82 -17.49 -3.02
CA PHE A 284 26.47 -17.66 -3.53
C PHE A 284 26.31 -19.01 -4.24
N PRO A 285 25.18 -19.71 -4.01
CA PRO A 285 24.80 -20.89 -4.78
C PRO A 285 24.77 -20.60 -6.29
N GLU A 286 25.09 -21.61 -7.11
CA GLU A 286 25.13 -21.48 -8.58
C GLU A 286 23.80 -20.99 -9.17
N TYR A 287 22.67 -21.46 -8.63
CA TYR A 287 21.35 -21.05 -9.11
C TYR A 287 21.08 -19.57 -8.84
N ALA A 288 21.46 -19.07 -7.65
CA ALA A 288 21.29 -17.66 -7.30
C ALA A 288 22.14 -16.76 -8.21
N ARG A 289 23.38 -17.18 -8.52
CA ARG A 289 24.25 -16.49 -9.49
C ARG A 289 23.67 -16.51 -10.89
N SER A 290 23.23 -17.68 -11.37
CA SER A 290 22.66 -17.84 -12.71
C SER A 290 21.41 -16.97 -12.91
N VAL A 291 20.53 -16.89 -11.92
CA VAL A 291 19.31 -16.05 -11.98
C VAL A 291 19.68 -14.56 -12.00
N ALA A 292 20.63 -14.14 -11.18
CA ALA A 292 21.09 -12.76 -11.16
C ALA A 292 21.80 -12.35 -12.46
N GLU A 293 22.61 -13.24 -13.04
CA GLU A 293 23.25 -13.03 -14.34
C GLU A 293 22.24 -13.00 -15.49
N ALA A 294 21.27 -13.91 -15.50
CA ALA A 294 20.22 -13.98 -16.53
C ALA A 294 19.31 -12.75 -16.51
N THR A 295 19.08 -12.17 -15.33
CA THR A 295 18.31 -10.94 -15.16
C THR A 295 19.13 -9.68 -15.47
N GLY A 296 20.45 -9.82 -15.68
CA GLY A 296 21.34 -8.73 -16.06
C GLY A 296 21.49 -7.64 -15.00
N VAL A 297 21.05 -7.91 -13.76
CA VAL A 297 21.18 -6.94 -12.66
C VAL A 297 22.53 -7.15 -11.98
N GLY A 298 23.40 -6.15 -12.15
CA GLY A 298 24.72 -6.15 -11.51
C GLY A 298 24.63 -6.06 -9.99
N ARG A 299 25.75 -6.35 -9.31
CA ARG A 299 25.87 -6.10 -7.87
C ARG A 299 26.06 -4.60 -7.61
N LEU A 300 25.35 -4.08 -6.61
CA LEU A 300 25.57 -2.72 -6.14
C LEU A 300 26.82 -2.70 -5.26
N SER A 301 27.66 -1.68 -5.43
CA SER A 301 28.87 -1.53 -4.62
C SER A 301 28.49 -0.94 -3.26
N VAL A 302 28.36 -1.80 -2.26
CA VAL A 302 27.99 -1.42 -0.89
C VAL A 302 29.11 -1.68 0.11
N ASP A 303 29.17 -0.82 1.12
CA ASP A 303 30.00 -0.97 2.31
C ASP A 303 29.23 -1.75 3.41
N ARG A 304 29.87 -1.97 4.57
CA ARG A 304 29.27 -2.74 5.66
C ARG A 304 28.07 -2.01 6.28
N GLU A 305 28.06 -0.69 6.21
CA GLU A 305 27.02 0.18 6.74
C GLU A 305 25.74 0.13 5.88
N ARG A 306 25.89 -0.02 4.56
CA ARG A 306 24.77 -0.14 3.60
C ARG A 306 24.44 -1.57 3.19
N ASP A 307 25.08 -2.56 3.82
CA ASP A 307 24.74 -3.97 3.61
C ASP A 307 23.32 -4.24 4.12
N ILE A 308 22.46 -4.72 3.22
CA ILE A 308 21.04 -4.96 3.50
C ILE A 308 20.80 -5.90 4.69
N ARG A 309 21.76 -6.76 5.01
CA ARG A 309 21.70 -7.70 6.14
C ARG A 309 21.84 -7.01 7.49
N GLY A 310 22.52 -5.86 7.53
CA GLY A 310 22.76 -5.08 8.74
C GLY A 310 21.58 -4.19 9.15
N LEU A 311 20.65 -3.95 8.23
CA LEU A 311 19.48 -3.10 8.46
C LEU A 311 18.51 -3.74 9.46
N ARG A 312 17.90 -2.91 10.30
CA ARG A 312 17.02 -3.34 11.39
C ARG A 312 15.66 -2.71 11.27
N ASP A 313 14.62 -3.51 11.49
CA ASP A 313 13.27 -3.01 11.70
C ASP A 313 13.19 -2.14 12.97
N ASN A 314 12.04 -1.53 13.20
CA ASN A 314 11.79 -0.64 14.33
C ASN A 314 11.74 -1.37 15.69
N GLN A 315 11.68 -2.72 15.69
CA GLN A 315 11.90 -3.56 16.88
C GLN A 315 13.39 -3.88 17.11
N GLY A 316 14.28 -3.36 16.25
CA GLY A 316 15.71 -3.61 16.30
C GLY A 316 16.12 -4.99 15.79
N ARG A 317 15.26 -5.70 15.06
CA ARG A 317 15.53 -7.04 14.51
C ARG A 317 16.07 -6.93 13.10
N THR A 318 17.01 -7.79 12.76
CA THR A 318 17.51 -7.98 11.39
C THR A 318 16.70 -9.05 10.66
N ALA A 319 16.89 -9.14 9.34
CA ALA A 319 16.47 -10.27 8.53
C ALA A 319 16.89 -11.63 9.13
N ALA A 320 18.12 -11.74 9.66
CA ALA A 320 18.60 -12.95 10.32
C ALA A 320 17.79 -13.30 11.58
N ASP A 321 17.45 -12.30 12.39
CA ASP A 321 16.64 -12.47 13.59
C ASP A 321 15.23 -12.97 13.26
N LEU A 322 14.63 -12.48 12.16
CA LEU A 322 13.34 -12.96 11.65
C LEU A 322 13.41 -14.39 11.13
N ALA A 323 14.43 -14.72 10.35
CA ALA A 323 14.64 -16.08 9.86
C ALA A 323 14.85 -17.07 11.03
N GLN A 324 15.56 -16.65 12.08
CA GLN A 324 15.79 -17.45 13.29
C GLN A 324 14.50 -17.76 14.05
N GLN A 325 13.48 -16.90 13.99
CA GLN A 325 12.16 -17.18 14.57
C GLN A 325 11.37 -18.20 13.74
N ARG A 326 11.71 -18.35 12.45
CA ARG A 326 11.05 -19.18 11.45
C ARG A 326 11.96 -20.31 10.94
N GLN A 327 12.73 -20.94 11.86
CA GLN A 327 13.81 -21.89 11.55
C GLN A 327 13.42 -23.02 10.59
N GLY A 328 12.15 -23.43 10.53
CA GLY A 328 11.71 -24.53 9.69
C GLY A 328 12.04 -24.31 8.21
N GLN A 329 11.71 -23.15 7.67
CA GLN A 329 11.92 -22.85 6.25
C GLN A 329 13.34 -22.35 5.97
N TRP A 330 13.85 -21.48 6.85
CA TRP A 330 15.12 -20.78 6.64
C TRP A 330 16.34 -21.50 7.22
N GLY A 331 16.14 -22.66 7.84
CA GLY A 331 17.18 -23.39 8.56
C GLY A 331 18.42 -23.72 7.72
N HIS A 332 18.23 -24.02 6.43
CA HIS A 332 19.34 -24.29 5.52
C HIS A 332 20.15 -23.02 5.22
N ILE A 333 19.50 -21.88 4.98
CA ILE A 333 20.15 -20.58 4.77
C ILE A 333 20.84 -20.12 6.05
N LEU A 334 20.19 -20.25 7.21
CA LEU A 334 20.79 -19.89 8.50
C LEU A 334 22.08 -20.66 8.79
N GLN A 335 22.14 -21.95 8.43
CA GLN A 335 23.34 -22.78 8.60
C GLN A 335 24.53 -22.31 7.74
N THR A 336 24.27 -21.64 6.61
CA THR A 336 25.35 -21.07 5.78
C THR A 336 26.00 -19.85 6.41
N GLY A 337 25.34 -19.20 7.38
CA GLY A 337 25.78 -17.94 7.97
C GLY A 337 25.64 -16.72 7.05
N LEU A 338 25.06 -16.86 5.85
CA LEU A 338 24.99 -15.78 4.85
C LEU A 338 24.15 -14.58 5.33
N LEU A 339 23.13 -14.81 6.15
CA LEU A 339 22.29 -13.75 6.72
C LEU A 339 22.98 -12.95 7.84
N SER A 340 24.11 -13.42 8.36
CA SER A 340 24.86 -12.75 9.41
C SER A 340 25.91 -11.80 8.84
N LEU A 341 26.05 -10.60 9.41
CA LEU A 341 26.97 -9.53 8.95
C LEU A 341 28.37 -9.59 9.56
#